data_AF-A0AAP4D3V8-F1
#
_entry.id   AF-A0AAP4D3V8-F1
#
_cell.length_a   1.000
_cell.length_b   1.000
_cell.length_c   1.000
_cell.angle_alpha   90.00
_cell.angle_beta   90.00
_cell.angle_gamma   90.00
#
_symmetry.space_group_name_H-M   'P 1'
#
loop_
_entity.id
_entity.type
_entity.pdbx_description
1 polymer ?
#
loop_
_entity_poly.entity_id
_entity_poly.type
_entity_poly.pdbx_seq_one_letter_code
_entity_poly.pdbx_strand_id
1 'polypeptide(L)'
;MNSVVYDIIMTMYGPVITEYIKRIEETIAKSLQQYPRTFVMRVDLRFPLNPDLLSKCRMDAGAITRFMKSLSSKISASEMRRSKTGRVHKTILRYVWVREFNKKGKKHYHVFLLLNKDAYHLPGYVDRKGSLANMISLAWMSAIGLGANECKGLAFFCHSDNFWIEHKLSADLDDVVYDSVVVRTAYMAKEYSKHSDGERNFGCSQK
;
A
#
# COMPACT_ATOMS: atom_id res chain seq x y z
N MET A 1 -3.53 -20.53 2.48
CA MET A 1 -3.38 -20.76 1.03
C MET A 1 -3.51 -22.24 0.65
N ASN A 2 -4.42 -22.56 -0.28
CA ASN A 2 -4.52 -23.89 -0.90
C ASN A 2 -3.42 -24.10 -1.97
N SER A 3 -3.19 -25.34 -2.42
CA SER A 3 -2.11 -25.66 -3.38
C SER A 3 -2.30 -25.00 -4.75
N VAL A 4 -3.55 -24.87 -5.22
CA VAL A 4 -3.88 -24.26 -6.51
C VAL A 4 -3.45 -22.78 -6.55
N VAL A 5 -3.74 -22.04 -5.49
CA VAL A 5 -3.34 -20.62 -5.37
C VAL A 5 -1.83 -20.47 -5.32
N TYR A 6 -1.14 -21.37 -4.61
CA TYR A 6 0.32 -21.37 -4.57
C TYR A 6 0.92 -21.60 -5.95
N ASP A 7 0.41 -22.57 -6.71
CA ASP A 7 0.89 -22.88 -8.06
C ASP A 7 0.64 -21.71 -9.04
N ILE A 8 -0.50 -21.02 -8.92
CA ILE A 8 -0.78 -19.80 -9.69
C ILE A 8 0.25 -18.71 -9.36
N ILE A 9 0.51 -18.47 -8.07
CA ILE A 9 1.49 -17.46 -7.61
C ILE A 9 2.89 -17.78 -8.13
N MET A 10 3.32 -19.04 -8.01
CA MET A 10 4.61 -19.50 -8.50
C MET A 10 4.75 -19.34 -10.02
N THR A 11 3.68 -19.65 -10.77
CA THR A 11 3.66 -19.49 -12.23
C THR A 11 3.72 -18.01 -12.64
N MET A 12 3.02 -17.13 -11.93
CA MET A 12 2.93 -15.71 -12.27
C MET A 12 4.16 -14.90 -11.85
N TYR A 13 4.73 -15.18 -10.68
CA TYR A 13 5.75 -14.34 -10.06
C TYR A 13 7.08 -15.05 -9.77
N GLY A 14 7.14 -16.37 -9.96
CA GLY A 14 8.29 -17.19 -9.58
C GLY A 14 8.33 -17.46 -8.07
N PRO A 15 9.51 -17.83 -7.53
CA PRO A 15 9.69 -18.09 -6.10
C PRO A 15 9.21 -16.96 -5.21
N VAL A 16 8.46 -17.30 -4.17
CA VAL A 16 7.90 -16.38 -3.18
C VAL A 16 8.33 -16.72 -1.76
N ILE A 17 8.49 -15.68 -0.94
CA ILE A 17 8.78 -15.81 0.49
C ILE A 17 7.47 -16.14 1.22
N THR A 18 7.30 -17.40 1.63
CA THR A 18 6.06 -17.90 2.26
C THR A 18 5.66 -17.09 3.51
N GLU A 19 6.62 -16.65 4.31
CA GLU A 19 6.34 -15.79 5.48
C GLU A 19 5.69 -14.46 5.07
N TYR A 20 6.07 -13.88 3.93
CA TYR A 20 5.46 -12.63 3.46
C TYR A 20 4.01 -12.88 3.05
N ILE A 21 3.72 -14.00 2.39
CA ILE A 21 2.36 -14.42 2.03
C ILE A 21 1.48 -14.54 3.28
N LYS A 22 1.95 -15.28 4.30
CA LYS A 22 1.20 -15.45 5.55
C LYS A 22 0.87 -14.10 6.20
N ARG A 23 1.85 -13.20 6.27
CA ARG A 23 1.70 -11.86 6.85
C ARG A 23 0.77 -10.96 6.02
N ILE A 24 0.70 -11.17 4.71
CA ILE A 24 -0.25 -10.51 3.80
C ILE A 24 -1.68 -11.02 4.08
N GLU A 25 -1.89 -12.34 4.09
CA GLU A 25 -3.18 -12.98 4.40
C GLU A 25 -3.73 -12.49 5.74
N GLU A 26 -2.91 -12.50 6.80
CA GLU A 26 -3.27 -11.98 8.13
C GLU A 26 -3.71 -10.50 8.09
N THR A 27 -3.05 -9.67 7.27
CA THR A 27 -3.38 -8.25 7.15
C THR A 27 -4.69 -8.02 6.40
N ILE A 28 -4.95 -8.81 5.36
CA ILE A 28 -6.21 -8.80 4.61
C ILE A 28 -7.35 -9.26 5.51
N ALA A 29 -7.19 -10.39 6.19
CA ALA A 29 -8.19 -10.94 7.11
C ALA A 29 -8.58 -9.92 8.19
N LYS A 30 -7.61 -9.25 8.83
CA LYS A 30 -7.89 -8.17 9.80
C LYS A 30 -8.66 -7.00 9.21
N SER A 31 -8.42 -6.66 7.93
CA SER A 31 -9.14 -5.59 7.26
C SER A 31 -10.60 -5.98 6.99
N LEU A 32 -10.82 -7.22 6.55
CA LEU A 32 -12.15 -7.78 6.27
C LEU A 32 -12.98 -8.01 7.54
N GLN A 33 -12.35 -8.41 8.65
CA GLN A 33 -13.01 -8.49 9.96
C GLN A 33 -13.46 -7.10 10.47
N GLN A 34 -12.76 -6.04 10.06
CA GLN A 34 -13.02 -4.69 10.54
C GLN A 34 -14.05 -3.94 9.67
N TYR A 35 -14.10 -4.21 8.37
CA TYR A 35 -15.01 -3.54 7.44
C TYR A 35 -15.73 -4.53 6.54
N PRO A 36 -17.04 -4.38 6.34
CA PRO A 36 -17.79 -5.22 5.41
C PRO A 36 -17.31 -5.04 3.97
N ARG A 37 -16.67 -3.91 3.65
CA ARG A 37 -16.09 -3.66 2.33
C ARG A 37 -14.73 -2.99 2.50
N THR A 38 -13.69 -3.64 1.99
CA THR A 38 -12.31 -3.14 2.02
C THR A 38 -11.89 -2.72 0.63
N PHE A 39 -11.50 -1.46 0.50
CA PHE A 39 -10.84 -0.94 -0.69
C PHE A 39 -9.34 -1.22 -0.62
N VAL A 40 -8.79 -1.80 -1.69
CA VAL A 40 -7.37 -2.18 -1.79
C VAL A 40 -6.72 -1.50 -2.99
N MET A 41 -5.54 -0.93 -2.77
CA MET A 41 -4.79 -0.24 -3.82
C MET A 41 -3.31 -0.44 -3.64
N ARG A 42 -2.63 -0.67 -4.76
CA ARG A 42 -1.17 -0.61 -4.85
C ARG A 42 -0.69 0.81 -5.17
N VAL A 43 0.32 1.24 -4.42
CA VAL A 43 1.09 2.45 -4.66
C VAL A 43 2.57 2.10 -4.73
N ASP A 44 3.24 2.60 -5.75
CA ASP A 44 4.68 2.49 -5.91
C ASP A 44 5.34 3.80 -5.51
N LEU A 45 6.11 3.78 -4.42
CA LEU A 45 6.82 4.93 -3.88
C LEU A 45 8.27 4.92 -4.36
N ARG A 46 8.65 5.97 -5.09
CA ARG A 46 9.95 6.10 -5.75
C ARG A 46 10.70 7.32 -5.21
N PHE A 47 12.01 7.23 -5.19
CA PHE A 47 12.86 8.40 -4.95
C PHE A 47 13.09 9.18 -6.26
N PRO A 48 13.41 10.48 -6.19
CA PRO A 48 13.73 11.29 -7.36
C PRO A 48 14.84 10.69 -8.22
N LEU A 49 14.78 10.95 -9.54
CA LEU A 49 15.87 10.59 -10.45
C LEU A 49 16.92 11.69 -10.57
N ASN A 50 16.53 12.95 -10.34
CA ASN A 50 17.44 14.10 -10.34
C ASN A 50 18.40 14.01 -9.13
N PRO A 51 19.73 14.02 -9.34
CA PRO A 51 20.72 13.89 -8.28
C PRO A 51 20.63 14.96 -7.19
N ASP A 52 20.37 16.22 -7.56
CA ASP A 52 20.29 17.33 -6.61
C ASP A 52 19.11 17.16 -5.65
N LEU A 53 17.96 16.73 -6.18
CA LEU A 53 16.80 16.39 -5.34
C LEU A 53 17.04 15.14 -4.50
N LEU A 54 17.68 14.13 -5.08
CA LEU A 54 17.98 12.88 -4.39
C LEU A 54 18.91 13.11 -3.18
N SER A 55 19.91 13.99 -3.32
CA SER A 55 20.86 14.34 -2.25
C SER A 55 20.19 14.98 -1.02
N LYS A 56 19.03 15.62 -1.22
CA LYS A 56 18.23 16.21 -0.14
C LYS A 56 17.28 15.21 0.52
N CYS A 57 17.08 14.03 -0.08
CA CYS A 57 16.09 13.07 0.36
C CYS A 57 16.55 12.29 1.59
N ARG A 58 15.62 12.07 2.53
CA ARG A 58 15.80 11.16 3.66
C ARG A 58 15.54 9.72 3.21
N MET A 59 16.59 9.07 2.71
CA MET A 59 16.53 7.72 2.13
C MET A 59 16.81 6.59 3.14
N ASP A 60 16.89 6.88 4.44
CA ASP A 60 17.12 5.87 5.49
C ASP A 60 15.97 4.84 5.60
N ALA A 61 16.23 3.74 6.31
CA ALA A 61 15.26 2.68 6.59
C ALA A 61 13.91 3.19 7.17
N GLY A 62 13.91 4.35 7.84
CA GLY A 62 12.73 4.97 8.42
C GLY A 62 11.79 5.67 7.44
N ALA A 63 12.16 5.81 6.15
CA ALA A 63 11.36 6.50 5.14
C ALA A 63 9.94 5.95 5.04
N ILE A 64 9.80 4.62 4.99
CA ILE A 64 8.49 3.97 4.89
C ILE A 64 7.65 4.15 6.16
N THR A 65 8.29 4.15 7.34
CA THR A 65 7.60 4.42 8.61
C THR A 65 7.08 5.85 8.67
N ARG A 66 7.89 6.83 8.24
CA ARG A 66 7.46 8.24 8.15
C ARG A 66 6.29 8.40 7.18
N PHE A 67 6.35 7.72 6.03
CA PHE A 67 5.25 7.70 5.07
C PHE A 67 3.95 7.20 5.69
N MET A 68 3.96 6.02 6.33
CA MET A 68 2.76 5.44 6.93
C MET A 68 2.18 6.33 8.04
N LYS A 69 3.04 6.88 8.91
CA LYS A 69 2.62 7.84 9.95
C LYS A 69 2.01 9.10 9.33
N SER A 70 2.65 9.67 8.31
CA SER A 70 2.13 10.87 7.65
C SER A 70 0.81 10.60 6.93
N LEU A 71 0.66 9.48 6.22
CA LEU A 71 -0.55 9.15 5.50
C LEU A 71 -1.72 8.92 6.46
N SER A 72 -1.50 8.14 7.52
CA SER A 72 -2.51 7.91 8.56
C SER A 72 -2.99 9.24 9.18
N SER A 73 -2.07 10.14 9.55
CA SER A 73 -2.42 11.46 10.08
C SER A 73 -3.22 12.31 9.09
N LYS A 74 -2.85 12.30 7.79
CA LYS A 74 -3.60 13.03 6.75
C LYS A 74 -5.01 12.48 6.56
N ILE A 75 -5.18 11.16 6.57
CA ILE A 75 -6.49 10.49 6.50
C ILE A 75 -7.35 10.93 7.69
N SER A 76 -6.85 10.81 8.92
CA SER A 76 -7.60 11.21 10.12
C SER A 76 -7.99 12.69 10.11
N ALA A 77 -7.09 13.58 9.68
CA ALA A 77 -7.41 15.00 9.54
C ALA A 77 -8.45 15.26 8.44
N SER A 78 -8.45 14.48 7.36
CA SER A 78 -9.46 14.57 6.30
C SER A 78 -10.84 14.15 6.79
N GLU A 79 -10.92 13.03 7.52
CA GLU A 79 -12.15 12.54 8.14
C GLU A 79 -12.72 13.54 9.15
N MET A 80 -11.87 14.11 10.01
CA MET A 80 -12.27 15.15 10.97
C MET A 80 -12.80 16.41 10.28
N ARG A 81 -12.27 16.79 9.11
CA ARG A 81 -12.82 17.92 8.34
C ARG A 81 -14.17 17.57 7.73
N ARG A 82 -14.30 16.39 7.13
CA ARG A 82 -15.54 15.91 6.50
C ARG A 82 -16.66 15.71 7.54
N SER A 83 -16.32 15.32 8.77
CA SER A 83 -17.32 15.12 9.84
C SER A 83 -18.01 16.41 10.27
N LYS A 84 -17.44 17.58 9.98
CA LYS A 84 -18.07 18.88 10.26
C LYS A 84 -19.22 19.21 9.31
N THR A 85 -19.27 18.58 8.14
CA THR A 85 -20.25 18.86 7.09
C THR A 85 -21.22 17.70 6.86
N GLY A 86 -21.11 16.61 7.63
CA GLY A 86 -22.00 15.47 7.51
C GLY A 86 -21.43 14.19 8.12
N ARG A 87 -22.19 13.09 7.98
CA ARG A 87 -21.78 11.77 8.45
C ARG A 87 -20.57 11.27 7.68
N VAL A 88 -19.59 10.71 8.39
CA VAL A 88 -18.40 10.09 7.79
C VAL A 88 -18.25 8.65 8.26
N HIS A 89 -17.82 7.78 7.34
CA HIS A 89 -17.30 6.46 7.69
C HIS A 89 -15.84 6.61 8.09
N LYS A 90 -15.46 6.06 9.24
CA LYS A 90 -14.05 6.05 9.68
C LYS A 90 -13.29 4.95 8.95
N THR A 91 -12.00 5.19 8.72
CA THR A 91 -11.04 4.18 8.27
C THR A 91 -9.79 4.18 9.15
N ILE A 92 -9.40 2.98 9.56
CA ILE A 92 -8.06 2.66 10.04
C ILE A 92 -7.29 2.16 8.84
N LEU A 93 -6.20 2.84 8.51
CA LEU A 93 -5.32 2.44 7.41
C LEU A 93 -4.58 1.16 7.80
N ARG A 94 -4.85 0.08 7.08
CA ARG A 94 -4.03 -1.13 7.09
C ARG A 94 -3.16 -1.17 5.84
N TYR A 95 -2.02 -1.83 5.93
CA TYR A 95 -1.06 -1.83 4.83
C TYR A 95 -0.11 -3.02 4.87
N VAL A 96 0.41 -3.34 3.69
CA VAL A 96 1.61 -4.14 3.48
C VAL A 96 2.57 -3.33 2.62
N TRP A 97 3.87 -3.38 2.90
CA TRP A 97 4.88 -2.79 2.05
C TRP A 97 6.05 -3.74 1.86
N VAL A 98 6.68 -3.60 0.70
CA VAL A 98 7.97 -4.21 0.41
C VAL A 98 8.95 -3.21 -0.18
N ARG A 99 10.22 -3.42 0.12
CA ARG A 99 11.34 -2.67 -0.42
C ARG A 99 11.98 -3.48 -1.54
N GLU A 100 12.14 -2.86 -2.70
CA GLU A 100 12.73 -3.48 -3.89
C GLU A 100 13.79 -2.56 -4.50
N PHE A 101 14.68 -3.18 -5.27
CA PHE A 101 15.72 -2.51 -6.03
C PHE A 101 15.54 -2.86 -7.50
N ASN A 102 15.45 -1.83 -8.35
CA ASN A 102 15.40 -2.09 -9.79
C ASN A 102 16.78 -2.52 -10.32
N LYS A 103 16.87 -2.90 -11.61
CA LYS A 103 18.12 -3.30 -12.27
C LYS A 103 19.27 -2.27 -12.18
N LYS A 104 18.97 -1.01 -11.86
CA LYS A 104 19.94 0.07 -11.67
C LYS A 104 20.28 0.30 -10.20
N GLY A 105 19.92 -0.62 -9.30
CA GLY A 105 20.14 -0.51 -7.86
C GLY A 105 19.29 0.56 -7.17
N LYS A 106 18.22 1.05 -7.81
CA LYS A 106 17.38 2.11 -7.21
C LYS A 106 16.34 1.51 -6.28
N LYS A 107 16.45 1.88 -5.00
CA LYS A 107 15.47 1.58 -3.96
C LYS A 107 14.11 2.19 -4.31
N HIS A 108 13.05 1.43 -4.08
CA HIS A 108 11.67 1.89 -4.11
C HIS A 108 10.81 0.98 -3.23
N TYR A 109 9.58 1.41 -2.95
CA TYR A 109 8.64 0.61 -2.16
C TYR A 109 7.38 0.32 -2.98
N HIS A 110 6.92 -0.93 -2.93
CA HIS A 110 5.54 -1.25 -3.29
C HIS A 110 4.73 -1.28 -2.02
N VAL A 111 3.55 -0.67 -2.04
CA VAL A 111 2.68 -0.55 -0.88
C VAL A 111 1.25 -0.92 -1.26
N PHE A 112 0.68 -1.92 -0.60
CA PHE A 112 -0.76 -2.17 -0.64
C PHE A 112 -1.39 -1.46 0.55
N LEU A 113 -2.36 -0.60 0.26
CA LEU A 113 -3.18 0.11 1.25
C LEU A 113 -4.55 -0.55 1.30
N LEU A 114 -5.05 -0.82 2.50
CA LEU A 114 -6.35 -1.41 2.78
C LEU A 114 -7.15 -0.41 3.62
N LEU A 115 -8.27 0.05 3.08
CA LEU A 115 -9.13 1.08 3.68
C LEU A 115 -10.59 0.62 3.70
N ASN A 116 -11.41 1.23 4.56
CA ASN A 116 -12.85 1.09 4.49
C ASN A 116 -13.37 1.67 3.16
N LYS A 117 -13.99 0.83 2.33
CA LYS A 117 -14.55 1.24 1.03
C LYS A 117 -15.59 2.35 1.15
N ASP A 118 -16.36 2.35 2.25
CA ASP A 118 -17.41 3.36 2.49
C ASP A 118 -16.83 4.74 2.80
N ALA A 119 -15.60 4.77 3.31
CA ALA A 119 -14.85 6.01 3.55
C ALA A 119 -14.11 6.49 2.28
N TYR A 120 -13.50 5.53 1.56
CA TYR A 120 -12.69 5.73 0.37
C TYR A 120 -12.92 4.59 -0.64
N HIS A 121 -13.62 4.87 -1.74
CA HIS A 121 -13.89 3.89 -2.79
C HIS A 121 -13.00 4.06 -4.03
N LEU A 122 -12.25 5.16 -4.13
CA LEU A 122 -11.32 5.46 -5.23
C LEU A 122 -10.21 6.42 -4.76
N PRO A 123 -9.04 6.45 -5.44
CA PRO A 123 -7.95 7.36 -5.11
C PRO A 123 -8.31 8.84 -5.31
N GLY A 124 -9.04 9.14 -6.38
CA GLY A 124 -9.21 10.50 -6.89
C GLY A 124 -7.93 11.01 -7.55
N TYR A 125 -7.81 12.33 -7.69
CA TYR A 125 -6.71 12.96 -8.42
C TYR A 125 -5.68 13.59 -7.48
N VAL A 126 -4.40 13.55 -7.87
CA VAL A 126 -3.28 14.07 -7.08
C VAL A 126 -3.36 15.59 -6.87
N ASP A 127 -3.92 16.32 -7.83
CA ASP A 127 -4.14 17.78 -7.78
C ASP A 127 -5.38 18.19 -6.97
N ARG A 128 -6.34 17.27 -6.78
CA ARG A 128 -7.54 17.52 -5.98
C ARG A 128 -7.23 17.43 -4.49
N LYS A 129 -7.08 18.59 -3.84
CA LYS A 129 -6.87 18.70 -2.38
C LYS A 129 -7.91 17.88 -1.60
N GLY A 130 -7.42 17.04 -0.69
CA GLY A 130 -8.27 16.19 0.16
C GLY A 130 -8.66 14.85 -0.46
N SER A 131 -8.31 14.59 -1.73
CA SER A 131 -8.39 13.24 -2.31
C SER A 131 -7.38 12.30 -1.64
N LEU A 132 -7.62 10.99 -1.74
CA LEU A 132 -6.69 9.99 -1.24
C LEU A 132 -5.36 10.03 -2.00
N ALA A 133 -5.38 10.20 -3.32
CA ALA A 133 -4.19 10.34 -4.16
C ALA A 133 -3.33 11.56 -3.77
N ASN A 134 -3.97 12.70 -3.49
CA ASN A 134 -3.29 13.89 -3.00
C ASN A 134 -2.65 13.64 -1.63
N MET A 135 -3.38 13.02 -0.69
CA MET A 135 -2.85 12.70 0.63
C MET A 135 -1.67 11.73 0.58
N ILE A 136 -1.74 10.69 -0.27
CA ILE A 136 -0.65 9.73 -0.50
C ILE A 136 0.59 10.43 -1.05
N SER A 137 0.41 11.25 -2.10
CA SER A 137 1.52 11.99 -2.73
C SER A 137 2.20 12.93 -1.74
N LEU A 138 1.41 13.73 -1.00
CA LEU A 138 1.94 14.65 0.02
C LEU A 138 2.60 13.91 1.18
N ALA A 139 2.06 12.76 1.61
CA ALA A 139 2.67 11.94 2.65
C ALA A 139 4.05 11.44 2.21
N TRP A 140 4.17 10.96 0.97
CA TRP A 140 5.45 10.48 0.46
C TRP A 140 6.49 11.59 0.34
N MET A 141 6.13 12.73 -0.27
CA MET A 141 7.01 13.90 -0.37
C MET A 141 7.54 14.30 1.01
N SER A 142 6.65 14.43 2.00
CA SER A 142 7.05 14.80 3.37
C SER A 142 7.93 13.74 4.05
N ALA A 143 7.70 12.45 3.77
CA ALA A 143 8.46 11.36 4.37
C ALA A 143 9.91 11.32 3.90
N ILE A 144 10.16 11.68 2.64
CA ILE A 144 11.50 11.79 2.06
C ILE A 144 12.10 13.19 2.24
N GLY A 145 11.41 14.13 2.88
CA GLY A 145 11.95 15.46 3.19
C GLY A 145 11.84 16.48 2.07
N LEU A 146 10.98 16.24 1.07
CA LEU A 146 10.70 17.19 0.00
C LEU A 146 9.39 17.96 0.24
N GLY A 147 9.36 19.20 -0.23
CA GLY A 147 8.18 20.04 -0.33
C GLY A 147 7.24 19.60 -1.46
N ALA A 148 5.95 19.89 -1.31
CA ALA A 148 4.88 19.39 -2.18
C ALA A 148 5.05 19.68 -3.69
N ASN A 149 5.79 20.73 -4.04
CA ASN A 149 5.98 21.18 -5.42
C ASN A 149 7.38 20.87 -5.98
N GLU A 150 8.28 20.28 -5.18
CA GLU A 150 9.66 20.03 -5.63
C GLU A 150 9.77 18.88 -6.64
N CYS A 151 8.86 17.92 -6.60
CA CYS A 151 8.84 16.80 -7.53
C CYS A 151 7.43 16.21 -7.65
N LYS A 152 7.03 15.80 -8.86
CA LYS A 152 5.75 15.15 -9.13
C LYS A 152 5.96 13.68 -9.49
N GLY A 153 4.95 12.85 -9.26
CA GLY A 153 4.93 11.46 -9.72
C GLY A 153 5.83 10.50 -8.92
N LEU A 154 6.28 10.88 -7.73
CA LEU A 154 7.06 9.99 -6.86
C LEU A 154 6.19 8.93 -6.16
N ALA A 155 4.87 9.15 -6.08
CA ALA A 155 3.89 8.12 -5.76
C ALA A 155 3.15 7.76 -7.05
N PHE A 156 3.37 6.54 -7.54
CA PHE A 156 2.72 6.03 -8.74
C PHE A 156 1.56 5.11 -8.35
N PHE A 157 0.38 5.38 -8.91
CA PHE A 157 -0.85 4.66 -8.63
C PHE A 157 -1.06 3.60 -9.71
N CYS A 158 -0.98 2.32 -9.32
CA CYS A 158 -1.18 1.23 -10.28
C CYS A 158 -2.68 1.01 -10.48
N HIS A 159 -3.24 1.59 -11.55
CA HIS A 159 -4.68 1.61 -11.78
C HIS A 159 -5.27 0.20 -12.02
N SER A 160 -4.49 -0.69 -12.63
CA SER A 160 -4.87 -2.10 -12.82
C SER A 160 -4.95 -2.89 -11.51
N ASP A 161 -4.28 -2.41 -10.47
CA ASP A 161 -4.17 -3.06 -9.16
C ASP A 161 -5.04 -2.36 -8.10
N ASN A 162 -5.94 -1.46 -8.54
CA ASN A 162 -7.01 -0.91 -7.71
C ASN A 162 -8.20 -1.86 -7.76
N PHE A 163 -8.61 -2.40 -6.62
CA PHE A 163 -9.79 -3.25 -6.52
C PHE A 163 -10.45 -3.11 -5.15
N TRP A 164 -11.68 -3.59 -5.02
CA TRP A 164 -12.36 -3.69 -3.74
C TRP A 164 -12.68 -5.14 -3.44
N ILE A 165 -12.65 -5.45 -2.15
CA ILE A 165 -13.00 -6.75 -1.60
C ILE A 165 -14.24 -6.51 -0.76
N GLU A 166 -15.31 -7.25 -1.04
CA GLU A 166 -16.54 -7.20 -0.27
C GLU A 166 -16.58 -8.43 0.64
N HIS A 167 -16.68 -8.21 1.95
CA HIS A 167 -17.13 -9.20 2.89
C HIS A 167 -18.65 -9.30 2.70
N LYS A 168 -19.15 -10.34 2.04
CA LYS A 168 -20.55 -10.69 2.24
C LYS A 168 -20.70 -11.15 3.68
N LEU A 169 -21.80 -10.79 4.33
CA LEU A 169 -22.16 -11.19 5.70
C LEU A 169 -22.31 -12.73 5.89
N SER A 170 -21.79 -13.56 4.99
CA SER A 170 -21.81 -15.01 5.01
C SER A 170 -20.43 -15.56 5.34
N ALA A 171 -20.37 -16.66 6.09
CA ALA A 171 -19.15 -17.35 6.50
C ALA A 171 -18.27 -17.84 5.31
N ASP A 172 -18.80 -17.74 4.09
CA ASP A 172 -18.15 -18.11 2.84
C ASP A 172 -17.75 -16.82 2.11
N LEU A 173 -16.57 -16.28 2.41
CA LEU A 173 -15.85 -15.49 1.40
C LEU A 173 -15.70 -16.44 0.21
N ASP A 174 -16.31 -16.12 -0.93
CA ASP A 174 -16.14 -16.94 -2.13
C ASP A 174 -14.63 -17.09 -2.36
N ASP A 175 -14.09 -18.30 -2.21
CA ASP A 175 -12.65 -18.58 -2.16
C ASP A 175 -11.94 -17.89 -3.33
N VAL A 176 -12.60 -17.83 -4.48
CA VAL A 176 -12.15 -17.16 -5.71
C VAL A 176 -11.80 -15.67 -5.53
N VAL A 177 -12.60 -14.88 -4.80
CA VAL A 177 -12.35 -13.44 -4.63
C VAL A 177 -11.21 -13.22 -3.65
N TYR A 178 -11.20 -13.95 -2.54
CA TYR A 178 -10.12 -13.90 -1.56
C TYR A 178 -8.80 -14.36 -2.18
N ASP A 179 -8.82 -15.48 -2.89
CA ASP A 179 -7.69 -16.04 -3.61
C ASP A 179 -7.17 -15.07 -4.68
N SER A 180 -8.06 -14.42 -5.45
CA SER A 180 -7.67 -13.38 -6.42
C SER A 180 -6.91 -12.22 -5.76
N VAL A 181 -7.32 -11.80 -4.56
CA VAL A 181 -6.63 -10.76 -3.79
C VAL A 181 -5.27 -11.28 -3.31
N VAL A 182 -5.23 -12.48 -2.74
CA VAL A 182 -3.99 -13.10 -2.27
C VAL A 182 -3.01 -13.25 -3.43
N VAL A 183 -3.44 -13.74 -4.59
CA VAL A 183 -2.63 -13.82 -5.82
C VAL A 183 -2.12 -12.45 -6.24
N ARG A 184 -2.95 -11.41 -6.29
CA ARG A 184 -2.49 -10.06 -6.69
C ARG A 184 -1.51 -9.46 -5.69
N THR A 185 -1.73 -9.68 -4.41
CA THR A 185 -0.88 -9.15 -3.34
C THR A 185 0.39 -9.96 -3.14
N ALA A 186 0.38 -11.25 -3.51
CA ALA A 186 1.54 -12.15 -3.52
C ALA A 186 2.67 -11.69 -4.43
N TYR A 187 2.39 -10.80 -5.39
CA TYR A 187 3.43 -10.05 -6.10
C TYR A 187 4.49 -9.46 -5.15
N MET A 188 4.07 -8.98 -3.97
CA MET A 188 5.00 -8.43 -2.97
C MET A 188 5.97 -9.46 -2.40
N ALA A 189 5.56 -10.73 -2.35
CA ALA A 189 6.31 -11.81 -1.77
C ALA A 189 7.34 -12.43 -2.72
N LYS A 190 7.36 -12.06 -4.00
CA LYS A 190 8.39 -12.51 -4.95
C LYS A 190 9.78 -12.29 -4.35
N GLU A 191 10.64 -13.29 -4.42
CA GLU A 191 12.02 -13.20 -3.92
C GLU A 191 12.88 -12.28 -4.78
N TYR A 192 12.56 -12.23 -6.07
CA TYR A 192 13.26 -11.40 -7.03
C TYR A 192 13.29 -9.92 -6.57
N SER A 193 14.41 -9.24 -6.84
CA SER A 193 14.64 -7.80 -6.58
C SER A 193 14.63 -7.34 -5.12
N LYS A 194 14.58 -8.27 -4.15
CA LYS A 194 14.88 -7.98 -2.74
C LYS A 194 16.39 -8.00 -2.52
N HIS A 195 16.90 -7.08 -1.71
CA HIS A 195 18.34 -6.97 -1.43
C HIS A 195 18.62 -7.13 0.06
N SER A 196 19.61 -7.94 0.43
CA SER A 196 20.06 -8.10 1.82
C SER A 196 21.19 -7.10 2.10
N ASP A 197 20.86 -5.94 2.66
CA ASP A 197 21.81 -4.88 3.05
C ASP A 197 21.70 -4.55 4.57
N GLY A 198 21.06 -5.42 5.34
CA GLY A 198 20.78 -5.20 6.77
C GLY A 198 19.49 -4.43 7.07
N GLU A 199 18.85 -3.78 6.08
CA GLU A 199 17.52 -3.19 6.25
C GLU A 199 16.40 -4.21 5.93
N ARG A 200 15.23 -3.99 6.52
CA ARG A 200 14.04 -4.83 6.28
C ARG A 200 13.48 -4.61 4.88
N ASN A 201 13.17 -5.72 4.19
CA ASN A 201 12.49 -5.68 2.89
C ASN A 201 10.97 -5.79 2.94
N PHE A 202 10.40 -6.00 4.13
CA PHE A 202 8.97 -6.19 4.31
C PHE A 202 8.49 -5.65 5.66
N GLY A 203 7.28 -5.11 5.62
CA GLY A 203 6.51 -4.82 6.82
C GLY A 203 5.02 -4.71 6.51
N CYS A 204 4.22 -4.91 7.54
CA CYS A 204 2.77 -4.78 7.46
C CYS A 204 2.20 -4.28 8.79
N SER A 205 0.91 -3.92 8.76
CA SER A 205 0.16 -3.53 9.95
C SER A 205 0.12 -4.67 10.97
N GLN A 206 0.55 -4.39 12.21
CA GLN A 206 0.64 -5.41 13.27
C GLN A 206 -0.68 -5.57 14.04
N LYS A 207 -1.40 -4.46 14.23
CA LYS A 207 -2.67 -4.36 14.95
C LYS A 207 -3.79 -4.12 13.96
#